data_AF-A0A496R323-F1
#
_entry.id   AF-A0A496R323-F1
#
_cell.length_a   1.000
_cell.length_b   1.000
_cell.length_c   1.000
_cell.angle_alpha   90.00
_cell.angle_beta   90.00
_cell.angle_gamma   90.00
#
_symmetry.space_group_name_H-M   'P 1'
#
loop_
_entity.id
_entity.type
_entity.pdbx_description
1 polymer ?
#
loop_
_entity_poly.entity_id
_entity_poly.type
_entity_poly.pdbx_seq_one_letter_code
_entity_poly.pdbx_strand_id
1 'polypeptide(L)'
;MIQFYLLAVCLNIAGGLILSADFFSEKIPFAATLRDSVQEKQSWRIIFIVLVLFTGIFKVLSVTKGDVPVVGDLLPALSLLLIGISSLSGFFAEKSDIEGSFFHRINAVLTPNNHIIGVSALVLGLLHFLFPSVLFL
;
A
#
# COMPACT_ATOMS: atom_id res chain seq x y z
N MET A 1 -5.29 12.25 -12.98
CA MET A 1 -4.75 11.82 -14.30
C MET A 1 -4.93 10.32 -14.44
N ILE A 2 -5.26 9.78 -15.62
CA ILE A 2 -5.60 8.35 -15.77
C ILE A 2 -4.46 7.40 -15.40
N GLN A 3 -3.20 7.82 -15.59
CA GLN A 3 -2.01 7.04 -15.26
C GLN A 3 -1.88 6.82 -13.76
N PHE A 4 -1.97 7.88 -12.95
CA PHE A 4 -1.93 7.78 -11.49
C PHE A 4 -3.16 7.10 -10.90
N TYR A 5 -4.31 7.20 -11.56
CA TYR A 5 -5.50 6.45 -11.20
C TYR A 5 -5.26 4.94 -11.30
N LEU A 6 -4.85 4.45 -12.49
CA LEU A 6 -4.62 3.02 -12.70
C LEU A 6 -3.47 2.51 -11.81
N LEU A 7 -2.40 3.30 -11.68
CA LEU A 7 -1.28 2.94 -10.82
C LEU A 7 -1.71 2.83 -9.35
N ALA A 8 -2.57 3.73 -8.87
CA ALA A 8 -3.09 3.67 -7.51
C ALA A 8 -3.96 2.43 -7.28
N VAL A 9 -4.80 2.06 -8.24
CA VAL A 9 -5.59 0.81 -8.20
C VAL A 9 -4.65 -0.40 -8.11
N CYS A 10 -3.71 -0.53 -9.06
CA CYS A 10 -2.79 -1.65 -9.12
C CYS A 10 -1.95 -1.78 -7.84
N LEU A 11 -1.44 -0.67 -7.32
CA LEU A 11 -0.63 -0.67 -6.11
C LEU A 11 -1.42 -0.92 -4.83
N ASN A 12 -2.69 -0.51 -4.76
CA ASN A 12 -3.57 -0.88 -3.65
C ASN A 12 -3.84 -2.38 -3.63
N ILE A 13 -4.13 -2.98 -4.79
CA ILE A 13 -4.36 -4.42 -4.90
C ILE A 13 -3.07 -5.19 -4.60
N ALA A 14 -1.96 -4.84 -5.25
CA ALA A 14 -0.68 -5.53 -5.07
C ALA A 14 -0.14 -5.36 -3.64
N GLY A 15 -0.14 -4.13 -3.11
CA GLY A 15 0.29 -3.86 -1.74
C GLY A 15 -0.64 -4.46 -0.70
N GLY A 16 -1.94 -4.51 -1.00
CA GLY A 16 -2.93 -5.23 -0.22
C GLY A 16 -2.62 -6.71 -0.10
N LEU A 17 -2.37 -7.38 -1.23
CA LEU A 17 -1.96 -8.79 -1.27
C LEU A 17 -0.63 -9.03 -0.54
N ILE A 18 0.36 -8.13 -0.70
CA ILE A 18 1.68 -8.28 -0.06
C ILE A 18 1.56 -8.20 1.47
N LEU A 19 0.83 -7.20 2.00
CA LEU A 19 0.69 -7.03 3.45
C LEU A 19 -0.24 -8.07 4.10
N SER A 20 -1.23 -8.56 3.36
CA SER A 20 -2.14 -9.61 3.83
C SER A 20 -1.74 -11.02 3.42
N ALA A 21 -0.53 -11.21 2.85
CA ALA A 21 -0.07 -12.49 2.32
C ALA A 21 -0.13 -13.61 3.36
N ASP A 22 0.28 -13.34 4.60
CA ASP A 22 0.26 -14.32 5.69
C ASP A 22 -1.18 -14.78 6.02
N PHE A 23 -2.14 -13.86 5.96
CA PHE A 23 -3.56 -14.14 6.18
C PHE A 23 -4.20 -14.97 5.06
N PHE A 24 -3.73 -14.80 3.81
CA PHE A 24 -4.23 -15.53 2.65
C PHE A 24 -3.39 -16.72 2.24
N SER A 25 -2.27 -16.99 2.92
CA SER A 25 -1.24 -17.96 2.50
C SER A 25 -1.79 -19.35 2.20
N GLU A 26 -2.78 -19.83 2.95
CA GLU A 26 -3.44 -21.13 2.72
C GLU A 26 -4.45 -21.13 1.56
N LYS A 27 -5.02 -19.97 1.21
CA LYS A 27 -6.11 -19.84 0.23
C LYS A 27 -5.64 -19.33 -1.12
N ILE A 28 -4.61 -18.50 -1.15
CA ILE A 28 -4.08 -17.81 -2.34
C ILE A 28 -2.55 -17.91 -2.33
N PRO A 29 -1.98 -19.01 -2.86
CA PRO A 29 -0.52 -19.20 -2.93
C PRO A 29 0.20 -18.07 -3.65
N PHE A 30 -0.46 -17.45 -4.64
CA PHE A 30 0.05 -16.31 -5.38
C PHE A 30 0.39 -15.09 -4.50
N ALA A 31 -0.36 -14.87 -3.41
CA ALA A 31 -0.11 -13.73 -2.51
C ALA A 31 1.24 -13.87 -1.80
N ALA A 32 1.57 -15.08 -1.35
CA ALA A 32 2.87 -15.39 -0.77
C ALA A 32 4.00 -15.22 -1.79
N THR A 33 3.84 -15.79 -3.00
CA THR A 33 4.84 -15.64 -4.08
C THR A 33 5.10 -14.18 -4.44
N LEU A 34 4.05 -13.35 -4.51
CA LEU A 34 4.17 -11.93 -4.80
C LEU A 34 4.92 -11.19 -3.69
N ARG A 35 4.58 -11.45 -2.42
CA ARG A 35 5.30 -10.90 -1.27
C ARG A 35 6.78 -11.26 -1.34
N ASP A 36 7.10 -12.53 -1.50
CA ASP A 36 8.47 -13.03 -1.48
C ASP A 36 9.27 -12.42 -2.62
N SER A 37 8.70 -12.35 -3.83
CA SER A 37 9.33 -11.72 -5.00
C SER A 37 9.70 -10.25 -4.76
N VAL A 38 8.88 -9.51 -4.00
CA VAL A 38 9.13 -8.11 -3.67
C VAL A 38 10.07 -7.96 -2.47
N GLN A 39 9.97 -8.82 -1.46
CA GLN A 39 10.70 -8.69 -0.20
C GLN A 39 12.10 -9.35 -0.21
N GLU A 40 12.32 -10.40 -1.02
CA GLU A 40 13.58 -11.15 -1.07
C GLU A 40 14.75 -10.27 -1.53
N LYS A 41 14.52 -9.44 -2.55
CA LYS A 41 15.55 -8.57 -3.14
C LYS A 41 15.39 -7.15 -2.61
N GLN A 42 16.42 -6.65 -1.92
CA GLN A 42 16.46 -5.29 -1.38
C GLN A 42 16.06 -4.22 -2.41
N SER A 43 16.54 -4.32 -3.66
CA SER A 43 16.21 -3.36 -4.72
C SER A 43 14.71 -3.33 -5.03
N TRP A 44 14.07 -4.50 -5.14
CA TRP A 44 12.63 -4.58 -5.43
C TRP A 44 11.78 -4.04 -4.28
N ARG A 45 12.20 -4.32 -3.03
CA ARG A 45 11.54 -3.77 -1.84
C ARG A 45 11.58 -2.25 -1.81
N ILE A 46 12.75 -1.65 -2.08
CA ILE A 46 12.89 -0.19 -2.13
C ILE A 46 12.07 0.41 -3.28
N ILE A 47 12.14 -0.19 -4.48
CA ILE A 47 11.34 0.26 -5.64
C ILE A 47 9.86 0.25 -5.29
N PHE A 48 9.36 -0.83 -4.69
CA PHE A 48 7.96 -0.94 -4.27
C PHE A 48 7.58 0.14 -3.26
N ILE A 49 8.36 0.34 -2.20
CA ILE A 49 8.12 1.38 -1.18
C ILE A 49 8.04 2.77 -1.81
N VAL A 50 9.00 3.10 -2.68
CA VAL A 50 9.04 4.39 -3.37
C VAL A 50 7.82 4.55 -4.28
N LEU A 51 7.49 3.54 -5.09
CA LEU A 51 6.34 3.59 -5.98
C LEU A 51 5.02 3.80 -5.24
N VAL A 52 4.81 3.07 -4.14
CA VAL A 52 3.59 3.16 -3.34
C VAL A 52 3.47 4.52 -2.66
N LEU A 53 4.53 5.00 -1.99
CA LEU A 53 4.50 6.31 -1.33
C LEU A 53 4.34 7.45 -2.33
N PHE A 54 5.10 7.42 -3.42
CA PHE A 54 5.03 8.45 -4.45
C PHE A 54 3.64 8.47 -5.08
N THR A 55 3.08 7.31 -5.43
CA THR A 55 1.72 7.24 -5.98
C THR A 55 0.68 7.74 -4.98
N GLY A 56 0.79 7.37 -3.70
CA GLY A 56 -0.10 7.86 -2.65
C GLY A 56 -0.06 9.39 -2.52
N ILE A 57 1.13 9.97 -2.41
CA ILE A 57 1.31 11.43 -2.33
C ILE A 57 0.73 12.12 -3.58
N PHE A 58 1.09 11.64 -4.78
CA PHE A 58 0.60 12.23 -6.01
C PHE A 58 -0.90 12.04 -6.21
N LYS A 59 -1.50 10.98 -5.69
CA LYS A 59 -2.95 10.77 -5.76
C LYS A 59 -3.70 11.73 -4.84
N VAL A 60 -3.16 12.06 -3.66
CA VAL A 60 -3.68 13.15 -2.81
C VAL A 60 -3.61 14.50 -3.53
N LEU A 61 -2.51 14.77 -4.23
CA LEU A 61 -2.27 16.07 -4.89
C LEU A 61 -2.92 16.20 -6.27
N SER A 62 -3.13 15.09 -6.98
CA SER A 62 -3.60 15.09 -8.37
C SER A 62 -5.11 15.01 -8.42
N VAL A 63 -5.74 16.12 -8.79
CA VAL A 63 -7.19 16.18 -9.01
C VAL A 63 -7.51 15.63 -10.40
N THR A 64 -8.38 14.63 -10.47
CA THR A 64 -8.92 14.13 -11.75
C THR A 64 -9.94 15.14 -12.29
N LYS A 65 -9.83 15.55 -13.57
CA LYS A 65 -10.75 16.54 -14.16
C LYS A 65 -12.18 16.00 -14.14
N GLY A 66 -13.10 16.73 -13.51
CA GLY A 66 -14.52 16.36 -13.41
C GLY A 66 -14.94 15.73 -12.08
N ASP A 67 -14.00 15.52 -11.15
CA ASP A 67 -14.26 14.97 -9.81
C ASP A 67 -14.05 16.04 -8.73
N VAL A 68 -14.63 15.84 -7.53
CA VAL A 68 -14.49 16.80 -6.42
C VAL A 68 -13.01 16.85 -6.00
N PRO A 69 -12.33 18.00 -6.12
CA PRO A 69 -10.92 18.13 -5.75
C PRO A 69 -10.66 17.62 -4.34
N VAL A 70 -9.63 16.77 -4.18
CA VAL A 70 -9.13 16.23 -2.89
C VAL A 70 -10.03 15.14 -2.25
N VAL A 71 -11.30 15.04 -2.62
CA VAL A 71 -12.27 14.18 -1.92
C VAL A 71 -12.50 12.85 -2.63
N GLY A 72 -12.51 12.82 -3.97
CA GLY A 72 -12.81 11.61 -4.76
C GLY A 72 -11.87 10.43 -4.49
N ASP A 73 -10.56 10.69 -4.35
CA ASP A 73 -9.52 9.66 -4.32
C ASP A 73 -8.85 9.47 -2.94
N LEU A 74 -9.47 10.00 -1.87
CA LEU A 74 -8.83 10.09 -0.56
C LEU A 74 -8.55 8.71 0.05
N LEU A 75 -9.51 7.79 0.01
CA LEU A 75 -9.34 6.46 0.61
C LEU A 75 -8.26 5.63 -0.10
N PRO A 76 -8.25 5.51 -1.45
CA PRO A 76 -7.15 4.84 -2.16
C PRO A 76 -5.79 5.47 -1.88
N ALA A 77 -5.71 6.79 -1.80
CA ALA A 77 -4.44 7.49 -1.57
C ALA A 77 -3.91 7.27 -0.15
N LEU A 78 -4.77 7.40 0.87
CA LEU A 78 -4.41 7.12 2.27
C LEU A 78 -4.02 5.65 2.46
N SER A 79 -4.72 4.74 1.80
CA SER A 79 -4.39 3.31 1.81
C SER A 79 -2.98 3.05 1.27
N LEU A 80 -2.60 3.67 0.14
CA LEU A 80 -1.22 3.60 -0.37
C LEU A 80 -0.21 4.17 0.61
N LEU A 81 -0.51 5.30 1.24
CA LEU A 81 0.39 5.87 2.25
C LEU A 81 0.59 4.90 3.43
N LEU A 82 -0.48 4.25 3.90
CA LEU A 82 -0.39 3.25 4.97
C LEU A 82 0.44 2.03 4.55
N ILE A 83 0.24 1.52 3.33
CA ILE A 83 1.05 0.41 2.79
C ILE A 83 2.53 0.82 2.75
N GLY A 84 2.81 2.00 2.21
CA GLY A 84 4.15 2.53 2.06
C GLY A 84 4.84 2.75 3.41
N ILE A 85 4.14 3.34 4.38
CA ILE A 85 4.66 3.59 5.74
C ILE A 85 4.94 2.26 6.44
N SER A 86 4.02 1.30 6.40
CA SER A 86 4.23 -0.03 7.00
C SER A 86 5.45 -0.73 6.39
N SER A 87 5.56 -0.72 5.06
CA SER A 87 6.67 -1.34 4.34
C SER A 87 8.01 -0.65 4.63
N LEU A 88 8.01 0.69 4.71
CA LEU A 88 9.17 1.52 5.04
C LEU A 88 9.63 1.29 6.48
N SER A 89 8.70 1.26 7.45
CA SER A 89 9.03 1.01 8.84
C SER A 89 9.60 -0.38 9.04
N GLY A 90 9.04 -1.40 8.37
CA GLY A 90 9.60 -2.75 8.40
C GLY A 90 11.01 -2.80 7.83
N PHE A 91 11.24 -2.14 6.69
CA PHE A 91 12.54 -2.10 6.04
C PHE A 91 13.63 -1.47 6.91
N PHE A 92 13.33 -0.33 7.54
CA PHE A 92 14.30 0.35 8.41
C PHE A 92 14.43 -0.31 9.78
N ALA A 93 13.37 -0.92 10.32
CA ALA A 93 13.44 -1.66 11.58
C ALA A 93 14.35 -2.90 11.47
N GLU A 94 14.33 -3.60 10.33
CA GLU A 94 15.24 -4.74 10.07
C GLU A 94 16.71 -4.32 9.90
N LYS A 95 16.97 -3.08 9.47
CA LYS A 95 18.33 -2.57 9.24
C LYS A 95 18.92 -1.79 10.40
N SER A 96 18.13 -1.43 11.40
CA SER A 96 18.56 -0.60 12.51
C SER A 96 19.05 -1.47 13.67
N ASP A 97 20.33 -1.33 14.02
CA ASP A 97 20.90 -1.99 15.21
C ASP A 97 20.46 -1.32 16.53
N ILE A 98 19.70 -0.21 16.46
CA ILE A 98 19.26 0.55 17.63
C ILE A 98 17.84 0.11 17.98
N GLU A 99 17.75 -0.78 18.97
CA GLU A 99 16.48 -1.13 19.61
C GLU A 99 15.79 0.13 20.17
N GLY A 100 14.49 0.27 19.90
CA GLY A 100 13.68 1.41 20.36
C GLY A 100 13.68 2.65 19.46
N SER A 101 14.30 2.58 18.28
CA SER A 101 14.24 3.65 17.27
C SER A 101 12.80 3.99 16.84
N PHE A 102 12.60 5.19 16.26
CA PHE A 102 11.29 5.65 15.77
C PHE A 102 10.64 4.64 14.81
N PHE A 103 11.41 4.07 13.88
CA PHE A 103 10.93 3.05 12.96
C PHE A 103 10.55 1.76 13.65
N HIS A 104 11.28 1.33 14.68
CA HIS A 104 10.92 0.15 15.47
C HIS A 104 9.57 0.31 16.17
N ARG A 105 9.30 1.51 16.74
CA ARG A 105 8.01 1.81 17.39
C ARG A 105 6.85 1.80 16.41
N ILE A 106 7.00 2.43 15.24
CA ILE A 106 5.98 2.40 14.19
C ILE A 106 5.75 0.96 13.71
N ASN A 107 6.83 0.23 13.48
CA ASN A 107 6.77 -1.15 12.98
C ASN A 107 6.04 -2.07 13.97
N ALA A 108 6.26 -1.89 15.28
CA ALA A 108 5.58 -2.65 16.33
C ALA A 108 4.07 -2.41 16.37
N VAL A 109 3.60 -1.24 15.94
CA VAL A 109 2.15 -0.93 15.87
C VAL A 109 1.54 -1.38 14.54
N LEU A 110 2.23 -1.18 13.42
CA LEU A 110 1.68 -1.45 12.09
C LEU A 110 1.76 -2.93 11.70
N THR A 111 2.87 -3.61 12.00
CA THR A 111 3.10 -5.00 11.54
C THR A 111 2.03 -5.97 12.00
N PRO A 112 1.59 -5.97 13.29
CA PRO A 112 0.51 -6.87 13.74
C PRO A 112 -0.80 -6.64 12.97
N ASN A 113 -1.01 -5.41 12.48
CA ASN A 113 -2.21 -4.99 11.78
C ASN A 113 -2.06 -5.03 10.25
N ASN A 114 -0.96 -5.57 9.72
CA ASN A 114 -0.73 -5.64 8.27
C ASN A 114 -1.83 -6.37 7.50
N HIS A 115 -2.45 -7.38 8.11
CA HIS A 115 -3.59 -8.06 7.51
C HIS A 115 -4.80 -7.12 7.34
N ILE A 116 -5.10 -6.29 8.33
CA ILE A 116 -6.21 -5.32 8.27
C ILE A 116 -5.92 -4.25 7.22
N ILE A 117 -4.70 -3.69 7.25
CA ILE A 117 -4.25 -2.69 6.27
C ILE A 117 -4.31 -3.29 4.86
N GLY A 118 -3.80 -4.51 4.70
CA GLY A 118 -3.71 -5.19 3.42
C GLY A 118 -5.07 -5.55 2.83
N VAL A 119 -5.98 -6.13 3.63
CA VAL A 119 -7.35 -6.44 3.19
C VAL A 119 -8.12 -5.16 2.86
N SER A 120 -7.99 -4.12 3.68
CA SER A 120 -8.66 -2.83 3.42
C SER A 120 -8.15 -2.22 2.10
N ALA A 121 -6.84 -2.24 1.87
CA ALA A 121 -6.26 -1.74 0.63
C ALA A 121 -6.71 -2.54 -0.60
N LEU A 122 -6.79 -3.86 -0.48
CA LEU A 122 -7.29 -4.73 -1.54
C LEU A 122 -8.74 -4.38 -1.89
N VAL A 123 -9.60 -4.25 -0.88
CA VAL A 123 -11.01 -3.87 -1.07
C VAL A 123 -11.12 -2.48 -1.69
N LEU A 124 -10.38 -1.49 -1.19
CA LEU A 124 -10.39 -0.14 -1.75
C LEU A 124 -9.90 -0.11 -3.21
N GLY A 125 -8.82 -0.83 -3.54
CA GLY A 125 -8.32 -0.94 -4.90
C GLY A 125 -9.33 -1.60 -5.86
N LEU A 126 -9.98 -2.68 -5.42
CA LEU A 126 -11.01 -3.37 -6.20
C LEU A 126 -12.25 -2.51 -6.39
N LEU A 127 -12.73 -1.85 -5.33
CA LEU A 127 -13.91 -1.00 -5.41
C LEU A 127 -13.64 0.25 -6.26
N HIS A 128 -12.48 0.90 -6.09
CA HIS A 128 -12.08 2.03 -6.94
C HIS A 128 -12.07 1.62 -8.40
N PHE A 129 -11.49 0.46 -8.72
CA PHE A 129 -11.48 -0.08 -10.08
C PHE A 129 -12.88 -0.28 -10.68
N LEU A 130 -13.80 -0.86 -9.90
CA LEU A 130 -15.16 -1.16 -10.35
C LEU A 130 -16.07 0.07 -10.41
N PHE A 131 -15.85 1.03 -9.49
CA PHE A 131 -16.70 2.19 -9.29
C PHE A 131 -15.89 3.50 -9.31
N PRO A 132 -15.25 3.85 -10.44
CA PRO A 132 -14.36 5.03 -10.58
C PRO A 132 -15.05 6.38 -10.34
N SER A 133 -16.37 6.41 -10.23
CA SER A 133 -17.18 7.64 -10.12
C SER A 133 -17.82 7.81 -8.73
N VAL A 134 -17.50 6.93 -7.78
CA VAL A 134 -18.00 7.03 -6.41
C VAL A 134 -17.11 8.02 -5.63
N LEU A 135 -17.73 9.06 -5.09
CA LEU A 135 -17.04 10.00 -4.21
C LEU A 135 -16.38 9.25 -3.03
N PHE A 136 -15.14 9.62 -2.70
CA PHE A 136 -14.26 9.03 -1.68
C PHE A 136 -13.57 7.71 -2.03
N LEU A 137 -13.97 7.04 -3.11
CA LEU A 137 -13.55 5.67 -3.40
C LEU A 137 -12.73 5.56 -4.67
#